data_AF-A0A8H4JUZ9-F1
#
_entry.id   AF-A0A8H4JUZ9-F1
#
_cell.length_a   1.000
_cell.length_b   1.000
_cell.length_c   1.000
_cell.angle_alpha   90.00
_cell.angle_beta   90.00
_cell.angle_gamma   90.00
#
_symmetry.space_group_name_H-M   'P 1'
#
loop_
_entity.id
_entity.type
_entity.pdbx_description
1 polymer ?
#
loop_
_entity_poly.entity_id
_entity_poly.type
_entity_poly.pdbx_seq_one_letter_code
_entity_poly.pdbx_strand_id
1 'polypeptide(L)'
;MIYDASELQGYRCTLYRLGDEIPVHECIKLRQIHVQMSDFPTSAYYEFPWGDGEFQELGEVWEDASKHQDCAEVIADLLPPSLEVLVLGNSTEITWMEMEEDILIRVILANKLPSLKVIFIEVSDDGHEIYPLTKLYEVGWEKGVDIRVNTNPQVPRHQI
;
A
#
# COMPACT_ATOMS: atom_id res chain seq x y z
N MET A 1 17.45 -3.44 -8.75
CA MET A 1 17.56 -1.97 -8.78
C MET A 1 16.63 -1.49 -7.70
N ILE A 2 17.16 -0.87 -6.65
CA ILE A 2 16.36 -0.32 -5.55
C ILE A 2 16.00 1.09 -6.00
N TYR A 3 14.72 1.33 -6.28
CA TYR A 3 14.22 2.68 -6.50
C TYR A 3 13.66 3.16 -5.17
N ASP A 4 14.33 4.14 -4.57
CA ASP A 4 13.79 4.90 -3.44
C ASP A 4 12.93 6.00 -4.06
N ALA A 5 11.63 5.73 -4.20
CA ALA A 5 10.66 6.75 -4.61
C ALA A 5 10.18 7.42 -3.32
N SER A 6 10.60 8.66 -3.09
CA SER A 6 10.24 9.36 -1.85
C SER A 6 8.97 10.20 -1.97
N GLU A 7 8.35 10.31 -3.14
CA GLU A 7 7.19 11.18 -3.35
C GLU A 7 6.30 10.63 -4.50
N LEU A 8 5.31 9.81 -4.17
CA LEU A 8 4.19 9.54 -5.08
C LEU A 8 3.22 10.73 -5.01
N GLN A 9 3.64 11.89 -5.53
CA GLN A 9 2.74 13.04 -5.62
C GLN A 9 1.77 12.85 -6.78
N GLY A 10 0.47 12.87 -6.46
CA GLY A 10 -0.60 12.98 -7.43
C GLY A 10 -0.98 11.66 -8.11
N TYR A 11 -2.09 11.10 -7.66
CA TYR A 11 -3.00 10.21 -8.40
C TYR A 11 -2.51 8.88 -8.96
N ARG A 12 -1.21 8.59 -9.05
CA ARG A 12 -0.75 7.38 -9.71
C ARG A 12 0.50 6.90 -9.02
N CYS A 13 0.54 5.63 -8.67
CA CYS A 13 1.79 4.94 -8.38
C CYS A 13 2.64 5.02 -9.66
N THR A 14 3.37 6.12 -9.86
CA THR A 14 4.19 6.41 -11.03
C THR A 14 5.58 6.85 -10.59
N LEU A 15 6.62 6.27 -11.20
CA LEU A 15 7.99 6.74 -11.06
C LEU A 15 8.19 7.92 -12.01
N TYR A 16 8.54 9.08 -11.46
CA TYR A 16 8.86 10.27 -12.25
C TYR A 16 10.31 10.25 -12.69
N ARG A 17 10.55 10.26 -14.01
CA ARG A 17 11.90 10.39 -14.59
C ARG A 17 11.91 11.47 -15.66
N LEU A 18 12.43 12.66 -15.33
CA LEU A 18 12.78 13.74 -16.28
C LEU A 18 11.79 13.90 -17.46
N GLY A 19 10.51 14.09 -17.16
CA GLY A 19 9.45 14.32 -18.15
C GLY A 19 8.64 13.08 -18.56
N ASP A 20 9.03 11.89 -18.12
CA ASP A 20 8.26 10.65 -18.28
C ASP A 20 7.62 10.21 -16.95
N GLU A 21 6.36 9.77 -17.04
CA GLU A 21 5.63 9.09 -15.97
C GLU A 21 5.57 7.61 -16.29
N ILE A 22 6.22 6.77 -15.46
CA ILE A 22 6.20 5.32 -15.64
C ILE A 22 5.32 4.71 -14.55
N PRO A 23 4.18 4.09 -14.88
CA PRO A 23 3.37 3.40 -13.89
C PRO A 23 4.18 2.31 -13.18
N VAL A 24 4.10 2.28 -11.86
CA VAL A 24 4.86 1.36 -10.99
C VAL A 24 4.52 -0.10 -11.31
N HIS A 25 3.28 -0.42 -11.63
CA HIS A 25 2.87 -1.77 -12.03
C HIS A 25 3.55 -2.24 -13.32
N GLU A 26 3.96 -1.33 -14.22
CA GLU A 26 4.73 -1.66 -15.42
C GLU A 26 6.21 -1.97 -15.11
N CYS A 27 6.68 -1.64 -13.90
CA CYS A 27 8.06 -1.86 -13.48
C CYS A 27 8.28 -3.31 -13.02
N ILE A 28 8.23 -4.28 -13.93
CA ILE A 28 8.30 -5.74 -13.66
C ILE A 28 9.58 -6.25 -12.96
N LYS A 29 10.58 -5.38 -12.77
CA LYS A 29 11.83 -5.69 -12.02
C LYS A 29 11.89 -4.96 -10.68
N LEU A 30 10.91 -4.14 -10.35
CA LEU A 30 10.82 -3.44 -9.08
C LEU A 30 10.49 -4.46 -7.99
N ARG A 31 11.31 -4.47 -6.95
CA ARG A 31 11.21 -5.40 -5.82
C ARG A 31 10.96 -4.71 -4.50
N GLN A 32 11.18 -3.41 -4.43
CA GLN A 32 10.97 -2.62 -3.24
C GLN A 32 10.34 -1.30 -3.64
N ILE A 33 9.34 -0.88 -2.89
CA ILE A 33 8.75 0.44 -3.00
C ILE A 33 8.51 1.02 -1.60
N HIS A 34 8.66 2.34 -1.51
CA HIS A 34 8.25 3.11 -0.36
C HIS A 34 7.19 4.10 -0.82
N VAL A 35 6.04 4.11 -0.14
CA VAL A 35 4.86 4.90 -0.48
C VAL A 35 4.22 5.36 0.82
N GLN A 36 3.58 6.51 0.86
CA GLN A 36 2.75 6.84 2.02
C GLN A 36 1.47 6.00 1.93
N MET A 37 0.97 5.51 3.06
CA MET A 37 -0.25 4.70 3.02
C MET A 37 -1.44 5.53 2.51
N SER A 38 -1.46 6.82 2.86
CA SER A 38 -2.38 7.85 2.36
C SER A 38 -2.31 8.09 0.84
N ASP A 39 -1.25 7.65 0.16
CA ASP A 39 -1.17 7.79 -1.30
C ASP A 39 -2.19 6.88 -2.02
N PHE A 40 -2.72 5.85 -1.35
CA PHE A 40 -3.70 4.93 -1.92
C PHE A 40 -5.17 5.37 -1.72
N PRO A 41 -5.61 5.81 -0.53
CA PRO A 41 -7.02 6.07 -0.26
C PRO A 41 -7.46 7.54 -0.33
N THR A 42 -6.66 8.52 0.10
CA THR A 42 -7.25 9.73 0.72
C THR A 42 -7.79 10.80 -0.22
N SER A 43 -7.75 10.62 -1.54
CA SER A 43 -8.45 11.45 -2.55
C SER A 43 -8.37 10.82 -3.94
N ALA A 44 -8.16 9.51 -4.02
CA ALA A 44 -7.84 8.85 -5.28
C ALA A 44 -9.13 8.33 -5.94
N TYR A 45 -9.32 8.74 -7.19
CA TYR A 45 -10.41 8.27 -8.02
C TYR A 45 -9.92 7.12 -8.91
N TYR A 46 -10.64 6.00 -8.88
CA TYR A 46 -10.31 4.80 -9.65
C TYR A 46 -11.45 4.37 -10.56
N GLU A 47 -11.09 3.70 -11.65
CA GLU A 47 -12.04 2.96 -12.46
C GLU A 47 -12.24 1.58 -11.82
N PHE A 48 -13.47 1.27 -11.43
CA PHE A 48 -13.81 -0.03 -10.84
C PHE A 48 -14.34 -1.01 -11.87
N PRO A 49 -14.09 -2.33 -11.72
CA PRO A 49 -14.43 -3.35 -12.73
C PRO A 49 -15.92 -3.44 -13.11
N TRP A 50 -16.81 -2.92 -12.27
CA TRP A 50 -18.27 -2.94 -12.45
C TRP A 50 -18.85 -1.58 -12.85
N GLY A 51 -18.04 -0.53 -12.90
CA GLY A 51 -18.46 0.80 -13.36
C GLY A 51 -18.47 0.89 -14.89
N ASP A 52 -19.29 1.78 -15.44
CA ASP A 52 -19.37 2.05 -16.88
C ASP A 52 -18.15 2.88 -17.39
N GLY A 53 -16.98 2.73 -16.75
CA GLY A 53 -15.78 3.53 -16.97
C GLY A 53 -15.74 4.85 -16.19
N GLU A 54 -16.68 5.08 -15.26
CA GLU A 54 -16.67 6.25 -14.39
C GLU A 54 -15.69 6.09 -13.23
N PHE A 55 -14.92 7.16 -13.00
CA PHE A 55 -13.98 7.26 -11.89
C PHE A 55 -14.73 7.55 -10.58
N GLN A 56 -14.47 6.77 -9.53
CA GLN A 56 -15.08 6.94 -8.21
C GLN A 56 -14.01 7.00 -7.12
N GLU A 57 -14.29 7.74 -6.06
CA GLU A 57 -13.39 7.86 -4.92
C GLU A 57 -13.35 6.54 -4.13
N LEU A 58 -12.14 6.02 -3.85
CA LEU A 58 -11.97 4.75 -3.13
C LEU A 58 -12.66 4.76 -1.77
N GLY A 59 -12.57 5.88 -1.05
CA GLY A 59 -13.19 6.05 0.28
C GLY A 59 -14.71 5.93 0.24
N GLU A 60 -15.36 6.51 -0.77
CA GLU A 60 -16.83 6.41 -0.95
C GLU A 60 -17.24 4.97 -1.30
N VAL A 61 -16.50 4.31 -2.20
CA VAL A 61 -16.78 2.92 -2.58
C VAL A 61 -16.56 1.96 -1.40
N TRP A 62 -15.58 2.25 -0.54
CA TRP A 62 -15.29 1.47 0.65
C TRP A 62 -16.43 1.47 1.67
N GLU A 63 -17.28 2.50 1.71
CA GLU A 63 -18.44 2.52 2.62
C GLU A 63 -19.40 1.33 2.36
N ASP A 64 -19.38 0.75 1.16
CA ASP A 64 -20.07 -0.50 0.85
C ASP A 64 -19.18 -1.72 1.14
N ALA A 65 -19.49 -2.43 2.24
CA ALA A 65 -18.81 -3.66 2.65
C ALA A 65 -18.75 -4.75 1.56
N SER A 66 -19.70 -4.77 0.62
CA SER A 66 -19.71 -5.73 -0.49
C SER A 66 -18.62 -5.43 -1.54
N LYS A 67 -18.04 -4.22 -1.53
CA LYS A 67 -17.05 -3.71 -2.48
C LYS A 67 -15.63 -3.71 -1.96
N HIS A 68 -15.39 -4.03 -0.69
CA HIS A 68 -14.04 -4.01 -0.11
C HIS A 68 -13.02 -4.86 -0.88
N GLN A 69 -13.44 -6.00 -1.44
CA GLN A 69 -12.54 -6.83 -2.25
C GLN A 69 -12.16 -6.13 -3.55
N ASP A 70 -13.11 -5.47 -4.22
CA ASP A 70 -12.86 -4.70 -5.45
C ASP A 70 -11.89 -3.54 -5.16
N CYS A 71 -12.06 -2.83 -4.03
CA CYS A 71 -11.13 -1.80 -3.59
C CYS A 71 -9.70 -2.35 -3.39
N ALA A 72 -9.56 -3.51 -2.77
CA ALA A 72 -8.26 -4.14 -2.57
C ALA A 72 -7.60 -4.58 -3.89
N GLU A 73 -8.40 -5.03 -4.87
CA GLU A 73 -7.89 -5.38 -6.20
C GLU A 73 -7.36 -4.17 -6.95
N VAL A 74 -8.11 -3.07 -6.94
CA VAL A 74 -7.68 -1.80 -7.53
C VAL A 74 -6.34 -1.35 -6.96
N ILE A 75 -6.16 -1.39 -5.63
CA ILE A 75 -4.89 -1.02 -5.00
C ILE A 75 -3.76 -1.99 -5.36
N ALA A 76 -4.02 -3.29 -5.38
CA ALA A 76 -3.01 -4.27 -5.76
C ALA A 76 -2.53 -4.08 -7.21
N ASP A 77 -3.42 -3.70 -8.13
CA ASP A 77 -3.10 -3.49 -9.54
C ASP A 77 -2.21 -2.25 -9.78
N LEU A 78 -2.07 -1.35 -8.79
CA LEU A 78 -1.10 -0.26 -8.82
C LEU A 78 0.34 -0.73 -8.55
N LEU A 79 0.50 -1.93 -8.01
CA LEU A 79 1.77 -2.50 -7.57
C LEU A 79 2.23 -3.62 -8.51
N PRO A 80 3.55 -3.81 -8.70
CA PRO A 80 4.05 -4.82 -9.62
C PRO A 80 4.03 -6.20 -8.93
N PRO A 81 3.67 -7.29 -9.62
CA PRO A 81 3.69 -8.64 -9.05
C PRO A 81 5.07 -9.12 -8.57
N SER A 82 6.14 -8.44 -9.02
CA SER A 82 7.53 -8.67 -8.61
C SER A 82 7.91 -8.02 -7.27
N LEU A 83 7.01 -7.26 -6.66
CA LEU A 83 7.27 -6.55 -5.41
C LEU A 83 7.54 -7.54 -4.27
N GLU A 84 8.70 -7.42 -3.62
CA GLU A 84 9.11 -8.24 -2.48
C GLU A 84 8.97 -7.48 -1.15
N VAL A 85 9.17 -6.17 -1.16
CA VAL A 85 9.18 -5.31 0.03
C VAL A 85 8.29 -4.08 -0.22
N LEU A 86 7.27 -3.91 0.60
CA LEU A 86 6.43 -2.71 0.63
C LEU A 86 6.74 -1.93 1.91
N VAL A 87 7.11 -0.66 1.79
CA VAL A 87 7.28 0.24 2.94
C VAL A 87 6.16 1.27 2.88
N LEU A 88 5.36 1.32 3.93
CA LEU A 88 4.25 2.23 4.12
C LEU A 88 4.70 3.32 5.08
N GLY A 89 4.91 4.53 4.53
CA GLY A 89 5.34 5.71 5.27
C GLY A 89 4.24 6.23 6.18
N ASN A 90 4.67 6.96 7.22
CA ASN A 90 3.80 7.55 8.24
C ASN A 90 2.78 8.54 7.64
N SER A 91 1.50 8.36 7.98
CA SER A 91 0.42 9.32 7.72
C SER A 91 0.21 10.17 8.98
N THR A 92 0.28 11.49 8.86
CA THR A 92 -0.12 12.40 9.95
C THR A 92 -1.64 12.43 10.19
N GLU A 93 -2.41 11.71 9.37
CA GLU A 93 -3.87 11.66 9.44
C GLU A 93 -4.34 10.31 9.98
N ILE A 94 -4.89 10.35 11.20
CA ILE A 94 -5.38 9.21 12.00
C ILE A 94 -6.54 8.44 11.33
N THR A 95 -7.17 9.00 10.29
CA THR A 95 -8.58 8.69 9.98
C THR A 95 -8.87 7.43 9.17
N TRP A 96 -7.89 6.63 8.75
CA TRP A 96 -8.16 5.55 7.76
C TRP A 96 -7.45 4.20 8.01
N MET A 97 -6.82 4.00 9.17
CA MET A 97 -6.06 2.78 9.47
C MET A 97 -6.87 1.47 9.35
N GLU A 98 -8.19 1.49 9.60
CA GLU A 98 -9.04 0.28 9.46
C GLU A 98 -9.21 -0.15 7.99
N MET A 99 -9.41 0.81 7.10
CA MET A 99 -9.53 0.56 5.66
C MET A 99 -8.19 0.07 5.10
N GLU A 100 -7.11 0.73 5.50
CA GLU A 100 -5.75 0.39 5.12
C GLU A 100 -5.36 -1.03 5.56
N GLU A 101 -5.65 -1.40 6.81
CA GLU A 101 -5.42 -2.76 7.32
C GLU A 101 -6.24 -3.80 6.54
N ASP A 102 -7.53 -3.56 6.32
CA ASP A 102 -8.41 -4.51 5.62
C ASP A 102 -8.03 -4.67 4.15
N ILE A 103 -7.61 -3.60 3.47
CA ILE A 103 -7.05 -3.66 2.11
C ILE A 103 -5.81 -4.56 2.09
N LEU A 104 -4.82 -4.34 2.97
CA LEU A 104 -3.61 -5.16 3.02
C LEU A 104 -3.92 -6.63 3.30
N ILE A 105 -4.81 -6.91 4.27
CA ILE A 105 -5.27 -8.26 4.57
C ILE A 105 -5.84 -8.93 3.32
N ARG A 106 -6.71 -8.24 2.58
CA ARG A 106 -7.34 -8.77 1.37
C ARG A 106 -6.36 -9.00 0.25
N VAL A 107 -5.41 -8.09 0.03
CA VAL A 107 -4.33 -8.25 -0.96
C VAL A 107 -3.51 -9.50 -0.66
N ILE A 108 -3.14 -9.72 0.60
CA ILE A 108 -2.40 -10.90 1.06
C ILE A 108 -3.23 -12.17 0.90
N LEU A 109 -4.49 -12.18 1.35
CA LEU A 109 -5.38 -13.35 1.28
C LEU A 109 -5.67 -13.76 -0.18
N ALA A 110 -5.84 -12.79 -1.06
CA ALA A 110 -6.07 -13.01 -2.49
C ALA A 110 -4.78 -13.35 -3.28
N ASN A 111 -3.61 -13.29 -2.63
CA ASN A 111 -2.30 -13.54 -3.24
C ASN A 111 -2.04 -12.69 -4.50
N LYS A 112 -2.48 -11.42 -4.49
CA LYS A 112 -2.33 -10.49 -5.63
C LYS A 112 -0.89 -10.03 -5.82
N LEU A 113 -0.09 -10.03 -4.75
CA LEU A 113 1.34 -9.74 -4.75
C LEU A 113 2.13 -11.00 -4.38
N PRO A 114 2.28 -11.97 -5.29
CA PRO A 114 2.82 -13.30 -4.96
C PRO A 114 4.30 -13.29 -4.57
N SER A 115 5.03 -12.22 -4.90
CA SER A 115 6.44 -12.07 -4.53
C SER A 115 6.62 -11.37 -3.18
N LEU A 116 5.54 -10.85 -2.59
CA LEU A 116 5.60 -10.02 -1.38
C LEU A 116 6.07 -10.86 -0.20
N LYS A 117 7.11 -10.38 0.48
CA LYS A 117 7.74 -11.05 1.62
C LYS A 117 7.67 -10.22 2.88
N VAL A 118 7.71 -8.90 2.76
CA VAL A 118 7.74 -7.99 3.92
C VAL A 118 6.91 -6.74 3.67
N ILE A 119 6.12 -6.34 4.66
CA ILE A 119 5.49 -5.02 4.73
C ILE A 119 6.06 -4.30 5.95
N PHE A 120 6.70 -3.16 5.71
CA PHE A 120 7.14 -2.24 6.74
C PHE A 120 6.09 -1.15 6.91
N ILE A 121 5.71 -0.85 8.14
CA ILE A 121 4.77 0.21 8.49
C ILE A 121 5.51 1.19 9.37
N GLU A 122 5.74 2.41 8.88
CA GLU A 122 6.35 3.48 9.63
C GLU A 122 5.26 4.23 10.41
N VAL A 123 5.41 4.30 11.74
CA VAL A 123 4.47 5.02 12.63
C VAL A 123 5.17 6.20 13.29
N SER A 124 4.42 7.22 13.71
CA SER A 124 4.96 8.39 14.42
C SER A 124 5.61 8.02 15.77
N ASP A 125 6.61 8.81 16.14
CA ASP A 125 7.37 8.67 17.40
C ASP A 125 6.50 8.84 18.67
N ASP A 126 5.29 9.40 18.56
CA ASP A 126 4.41 9.68 19.70
C ASP A 126 3.73 8.44 20.27
N GLY A 127 3.86 7.26 19.62
CA GLY A 127 3.54 5.95 20.20
C GLY A 127 2.07 5.73 20.59
N HIS A 128 1.20 6.72 20.30
CA HIS A 128 -0.22 6.69 20.60
C HIS A 128 -1.05 6.03 19.50
N GLU A 129 -0.44 5.75 18.34
CA GLU A 129 -1.09 5.22 17.14
C GLU A 129 -0.70 3.77 16.81
N ILE A 130 -0.19 3.00 17.78
CA ILE A 130 -0.08 1.55 17.63
C ILE A 130 -1.47 0.95 17.85
N TYR A 131 -2.37 1.17 16.89
CA TYR A 131 -3.57 0.36 16.77
C TYR A 131 -3.13 -1.10 16.61
N PRO A 132 -3.84 -2.06 17.24
CA PRO A 132 -3.42 -3.45 17.21
C PRO A 132 -3.69 -4.02 15.82
N LEU A 133 -2.69 -3.92 14.92
CA LEU A 133 -2.58 -4.58 13.61
C LEU A 133 -2.55 -6.13 13.74
N THR A 134 -3.09 -6.67 14.83
CA THR A 134 -3.01 -8.06 15.25
C THR A 134 -3.52 -8.98 14.16
N LYS A 135 -4.59 -8.57 13.47
CA LYS A 135 -5.17 -9.37 12.38
C LYS A 135 -4.28 -9.37 11.15
N LEU A 136 -3.70 -8.23 10.79
CA LEU A 136 -2.71 -8.16 9.71
C LEU A 136 -1.46 -9.01 10.02
N TYR A 137 -0.97 -8.99 11.26
CA TYR A 137 0.12 -9.85 11.70
C TYR A 137 -0.22 -11.35 11.56
N GLU A 138 -1.40 -11.76 12.03
CA GLU A 138 -1.87 -13.14 11.92
C GLU A 138 -1.95 -13.60 10.47
N VAL A 139 -2.61 -12.81 9.61
CA VAL A 139 -2.76 -13.10 8.18
C VAL A 139 -1.41 -13.12 7.47
N GLY A 140 -0.54 -12.16 7.75
CA GLY A 140 0.81 -12.09 7.20
C GLY A 140 1.61 -13.34 7.53
N TRP A 141 1.65 -13.72 8.82
CA TRP A 141 2.33 -14.93 9.27
C TRP A 141 1.81 -16.20 8.58
N GLU A 142 0.49 -16.38 8.50
CA GLU A 142 -0.13 -17.53 7.83
C GLU A 142 0.19 -17.61 6.34
N LYS A 143 0.42 -16.47 5.69
CA LYS A 143 0.72 -16.37 4.25
C LYS A 143 2.20 -16.19 3.93
N GLY A 144 3.07 -16.16 4.93
CA GLY A 144 4.52 -15.99 4.75
C GLY A 144 4.97 -14.57 4.40
N VAL A 145 4.17 -13.57 4.77
CA VAL A 145 4.49 -12.14 4.66
C VAL A 145 4.83 -11.60 6.05
N ASP A 146 6.06 -11.16 6.25
CA ASP A 146 6.54 -10.56 7.49
C ASP A 146 5.99 -9.12 7.62
N ILE A 147 5.34 -8.81 8.73
CA ILE A 147 4.83 -7.47 9.01
C ILE A 147 5.76 -6.84 10.04
N ARG A 148 6.27 -5.65 9.77
CA ARG A 148 7.19 -4.95 10.68
C ARG A 148 6.74 -3.51 10.90
N VAL A 149 6.43 -3.17 12.13
CA VAL A 149 6.16 -1.79 12.51
C VAL A 149 7.46 -1.15 13.00
N ASN A 150 7.88 -0.07 12.35
CA ASN A 150 9.03 0.72 12.77
C ASN A 150 8.55 2.06 13.32
N THR A 151 8.85 2.31 14.60
CA THR A 151 8.56 3.59 15.26
C THR A 151 9.67 4.61 15.08
N ASN A 152 10.79 4.27 14.41
CA ASN A 152 11.93 5.18 14.22
C ASN A 152 12.33 5.29 12.73
N PRO A 153 11.84 6.31 12.00
CA PRO A 153 12.14 6.51 10.58
C PRO A 153 13.61 6.87 10.29
N GLN A 154 14.45 7.07 11.31
CA GLN A 154 15.86 7.47 11.13
C GLN A 154 16.86 6.31 10.98
N VAL A 155 16.43 5.05 11.09
CA VAL A 155 17.35 3.91 10.86
C VAL A 155 17.53 3.70 9.35
N PRO A 156 18.77 3.75 8.82
CA PRO A 156 19.00 3.58 7.39
C PRO A 156 18.50 2.21 6.90
N ARG A 157 17.59 2.25 5.93
CA ARG A 157 16.81 1.11 5.42
C ARG A 157 17.62 -0.07 4.84
N HIS A 158 18.93 0.10 4.65
CA HIS A 158 19.86 -0.96 4.24
C HIS A 158 20.48 -1.74 5.41
N GLN A 159 20.15 -1.37 6.65
CA GLN A 159 20.61 -2.00 7.88
C GLN A 159 19.54 -2.88 8.55
N ILE A 160 18.39 -3.08 7.88
CA ILE A 160 17.26 -3.90 8.34
C ILE A 160 17.19 -5.23 7.59
#